data_AF-A0A0F8ZU85-F1
#
_entry.id   AF-A0A0F8ZU85-F1
#
_cell.length_a   1.000
_cell.length_b   1.000
_cell.length_c   1.000
_cell.angle_alpha   90.00
_cell.angle_beta   90.00
_cell.angle_gamma   90.00
#
_symmetry.space_group_name_H-M   'P 1'
#
loop_
_entity.id
_entity.type
_entity.pdbx_description
1 polymer ?
#
loop_
_entity_poly.entity_id
_entity_poly.type
_entity_poly.pdbx_seq_one_letter_code
_entity_poly.pdbx_strand_id
1 'polypeptide(L)'
;MNLASFRKAIEKGNYEWKKHTLIHLAERNISQGSILEVILKGEVIEDYPEDRPFPSCLIFKMIENKPFHAVVGLDAQNQKAYIITAYEPTLDKFEPDFKTRRK
;
A
#
# COMPACT_ATOMS: atom_id res chain seq x y z
N MET A 1 -7.05 6.00 8.88
CA MET A 1 -5.98 7.03 8.66
C MET A 1 -6.43 8.10 7.64
N ASN A 2 -5.74 9.24 7.51
CA ASN A 2 -6.07 10.26 6.49
C ASN A 2 -5.35 9.98 5.16
N LEU A 3 -6.08 9.46 4.17
CA LEU A 3 -5.59 9.22 2.80
C LEU A 3 -5.00 10.47 2.13
N ALA A 4 -5.51 11.67 2.44
CA ALA A 4 -5.02 12.90 1.82
C ALA A 4 -3.54 13.16 2.13
N SER A 5 -3.06 12.77 3.32
CA SER A 5 -1.66 12.94 3.70
C SER A 5 -0.74 11.99 2.93
N PHE A 6 -1.14 10.72 2.77
CA PHE A 6 -0.41 9.76 1.93
C PHE A 6 -0.32 10.24 0.49
N ARG A 7 -1.46 10.62 -0.10
CA ARG A 7 -1.52 11.11 -1.49
C ARG A 7 -0.62 12.34 -1.69
N LYS A 8 -0.68 13.29 -0.77
CA LYS A 8 0.18 14.48 -0.76
C LYS A 8 1.67 14.14 -0.68
N ALA A 9 2.05 13.13 0.11
CA ALA A 9 3.45 12.68 0.19
C ALA A 9 3.90 12.05 -1.13
N ILE A 10 3.06 11.20 -1.75
CA ILE A 10 3.33 10.58 -3.05
C ILE A 10 3.45 11.62 -4.17
N GLU A 11 2.49 12.55 -4.27
CA GLU A 11 2.47 13.60 -5.30
C GLU A 11 3.69 14.53 -5.21
N LYS A 12 4.22 14.74 -4.00
CA LYS A 12 5.43 15.53 -3.76
C LYS A 12 6.74 14.76 -3.96
N GLY A 13 6.68 13.46 -4.27
CA GLY A 13 7.87 12.61 -4.35
C GLY A 13 8.51 12.33 -2.98
N ASN A 14 7.83 12.65 -1.87
CA ASN A 14 8.37 12.47 -0.52
C ASN A 14 8.00 11.10 0.04
N TYR A 15 8.56 10.05 -0.56
CA TYR A 15 8.33 8.68 -0.13
C TYR A 15 9.54 7.79 -0.32
N GLU A 16 9.56 6.68 0.42
CA GLU A 16 10.62 5.67 0.34
C GLU A 16 10.04 4.27 0.21
N TRP A 17 10.72 3.43 -0.56
CA TRP A 17 10.45 2.01 -0.63
C TRP A 17 11.31 1.28 0.38
N LYS A 18 10.73 0.32 1.11
CA LYS A 18 11.57 -0.66 1.82
C LYS A 18 12.28 -1.53 0.80
N LYS A 19 13.55 -1.86 1.08
CA LYS A 19 14.41 -2.64 0.17
C LYS A 19 13.77 -3.96 -0.24
N HIS A 20 13.16 -4.67 0.71
CA HIS A 20 12.50 -5.96 0.44
C HIS A 20 11.27 -5.82 -0.48
N THR A 21 10.57 -4.68 -0.43
CA THR A 21 9.45 -4.41 -1.33
C THR A 21 9.92 -4.39 -2.78
N LEU A 22 11.02 -3.69 -3.08
CA LEU A 22 11.55 -3.59 -4.44
C LEU A 22 11.94 -4.96 -5.01
N ILE A 23 12.51 -5.83 -4.16
CA ILE A 23 12.85 -7.20 -4.55
C ILE A 23 11.58 -7.97 -4.93
N HIS A 24 10.55 -7.95 -4.08
CA HIS A 24 9.29 -8.66 -4.36
C HIS A 24 8.53 -8.12 -5.56
N LEU A 25 8.59 -6.82 -5.81
CA LEU A 25 8.00 -6.22 -7.01
C LEU A 25 8.67 -6.76 -8.28
N ALA A 26 10.00 -6.82 -8.28
CA ALA A 26 10.76 -7.37 -9.40
C ALA A 26 10.47 -8.85 -9.62
N GLU A 27 10.44 -9.66 -8.54
CA GLU A 27 10.14 -11.10 -8.60
C GLU A 27 8.75 -11.40 -9.16
N ARG A 28 7.77 -10.49 -8.95
CA ARG A 28 6.37 -10.67 -9.34
C ARG A 28 5.99 -9.87 -10.59
N ASN A 29 6.96 -9.19 -11.22
CA ASN A 29 6.73 -8.31 -12.36
C ASN A 29 5.64 -7.24 -12.09
N ILE A 30 5.62 -6.69 -10.87
CA ILE A 30 4.70 -5.63 -10.47
C ILE A 30 5.44 -4.29 -10.60
N SER A 31 4.89 -3.38 -11.38
CA SER A 31 5.51 -2.07 -11.56
C SER A 31 5.34 -1.18 -10.31
N GLN A 32 6.34 -0.36 -10.00
CA GLN A 32 6.21 0.68 -8.97
C GLN A 32 5.06 1.64 -9.29
N GLY A 33 4.84 1.96 -10.58
CA GLY A 33 3.76 2.83 -11.03
C GLY A 33 2.37 2.30 -10.65
N SER A 34 2.14 1.00 -10.80
CA SER A 34 0.90 0.34 -10.36
C SER A 34 0.68 0.53 -8.86
N ILE A 35 1.72 0.35 -8.04
CA ILE A 35 1.62 0.53 -6.59
C ILE A 35 1.41 1.99 -6.19
N LEU A 36 2.06 2.94 -6.86
CA LEU A 36 1.78 4.36 -6.65
C LEU A 36 0.32 4.71 -7.01
N GLU A 37 -0.22 4.11 -8.07
CA GLU A 37 -1.64 4.24 -8.41
C GLU A 37 -2.58 3.64 -7.35
N VAL A 38 -2.23 2.50 -6.73
CA VAL A 38 -2.96 1.97 -5.57
C VAL A 38 -3.03 3.02 -4.46
N ILE A 39 -1.91 3.65 -4.11
CA ILE A 39 -1.87 4.63 -3.02
C ILE A 39 -2.65 5.91 -3.39
N LEU A 40 -2.54 6.36 -4.64
CA LEU A 40 -3.18 7.59 -5.12
C LEU A 40 -4.69 7.45 -5.30
N LYS A 41 -5.17 6.29 -5.75
CA LYS A 41 -6.56 6.10 -6.20
C LYS A 41 -7.27 4.90 -5.58
N GLY A 42 -6.66 4.26 -4.58
CA GLY A 42 -7.21 3.12 -3.86
C GLY A 42 -8.01 3.52 -2.63
N GLU A 43 -8.54 2.49 -1.97
CA GLU A 43 -9.30 2.58 -0.73
C GLU A 43 -8.51 1.96 0.42
N VAL A 44 -8.57 2.56 1.61
CA VAL A 44 -8.02 1.94 2.82
C VAL A 44 -8.99 0.85 3.27
N ILE A 45 -8.48 -0.36 3.46
CA ILE A 45 -9.27 -1.51 3.90
C ILE A 45 -8.90 -1.96 5.33
N GLU A 46 -7.70 -1.65 5.80
CA GLU A 46 -7.27 -1.89 7.18
C GLU A 46 -6.39 -0.74 7.68
N ASP A 47 -6.55 -0.38 8.96
CA ASP A 47 -5.74 0.61 9.66
C ASP A 47 -4.88 -0.10 10.73
N TYR A 48 -3.60 0.23 10.79
CA TYR A 48 -2.63 -0.27 11.77
C TYR A 48 -2.03 0.92 12.54
N PRO A 49 -2.79 1.54 13.45
CA PRO A 49 -2.33 2.74 14.19
C PRO A 49 -1.15 2.45 15.14
N GLU A 50 -1.02 1.19 15.58
CA GLU A 50 0.00 0.75 16.53
C GLU A 50 1.32 0.35 15.87
N ASP A 51 1.37 0.34 14.53
CA ASP A 51 2.59 0.02 13.80
C ASP A 51 3.75 0.97 14.15
N ARG A 52 4.97 0.41 14.14
CA ARG A 52 6.21 1.13 14.42
C ARG A 52 7.14 1.08 13.21
N PRO A 53 7.90 2.15 12.91
CA PRO A 53 8.00 3.40 13.68
C PRO A 53 6.83 4.37 13.48
N PHE A 54 5.99 4.16 12.47
CA PHE A 54 4.88 5.04 12.12
C PHE A 54 3.59 4.23 11.91
N PRO A 55 2.42 4.80 12.25
CA PRO A 55 1.13 4.26 11.87
C PRO A 55 1.08 3.91 10.38
N SER A 56 0.47 2.78 10.04
CA SER A 56 0.41 2.29 8.66
C SER A 56 -0.98 1.78 8.29
N CYS A 57 -1.29 1.70 7.00
CA CYS A 57 -2.57 1.18 6.53
C CYS A 57 -2.40 0.27 5.32
N LEU A 58 -3.37 -0.63 5.12
CA LEU A 58 -3.51 -1.46 3.93
C LEU A 58 -4.44 -0.76 2.94
N ILE A 59 -3.94 -0.52 1.74
CA ILE A 59 -4.68 0.13 0.65
C ILE A 59 -4.91 -0.90 -0.46
N PHE A 60 -6.13 -0.96 -0.97
CA PHE A 60 -6.53 -1.83 -2.08
C PHE A 60 -6.93 -1.03 -3.32
N LYS A 61 -6.61 -1.60 -4.49
CA LYS A 61 -7.17 -1.16 -5.78
C LYS A 61 -7.12 -2.27 -6.83
N MET A 62 -8.14 -2.32 -7.68
CA MET A 62 -8.10 -3.06 -8.94
C MET A 62 -7.45 -2.23 -10.05
N ILE A 63 -6.45 -2.79 -10.72
CA ILE A 63 -5.79 -2.20 -11.90
C ILE A 63 -5.81 -3.25 -13.00
N GLU A 64 -6.43 -2.94 -14.14
CA GLU A 64 -6.54 -3.87 -15.29
C GLU A 64 -7.02 -5.28 -14.88
N ASN A 65 -8.07 -5.35 -14.07
CA ASN A 65 -8.64 -6.58 -13.51
C ASN A 65 -7.73 -7.39 -12.58
N LYS A 66 -6.60 -6.82 -12.15
CA LYS A 66 -5.74 -7.42 -11.11
C LYS A 66 -5.89 -6.69 -9.78
N PRO A 67 -6.04 -7.42 -8.66
CA PRO A 67 -6.10 -6.82 -7.34
C PRO A 67 -4.70 -6.50 -6.83
N PHE A 68 -4.52 -5.34 -6.22
CA PHE A 68 -3.26 -4.95 -5.60
C PHE A 68 -3.47 -4.42 -4.19
N HIS A 69 -2.61 -4.86 -3.29
CA HIS A 69 -2.45 -4.37 -1.94
C HIS A 69 -1.14 -3.64 -1.77
N ALA A 70 -1.19 -2.53 -1.04
CA ALA A 70 -0.02 -1.79 -0.59
C ALA A 70 -0.16 -1.47 0.90
N VAL A 71 0.86 -1.81 1.69
CA VAL A 71 0.97 -1.35 3.07
C VAL A 71 1.86 -0.12 3.10
N VAL A 72 1.34 0.98 3.63
CA VAL A 72 2.05 2.27 3.64
C VAL A 72 2.00 2.88 5.03
N GLY A 73 3.18 3.23 5.55
CA GLY A 73 3.36 3.99 6.80
C GLY A 73 3.52 5.48 6.53
N LEU A 74 3.08 6.33 7.45
CA LEU A 74 3.19 7.79 7.32
C LEU A 74 3.91 8.42 8.50
N ASP A 75 5.05 9.03 8.23
CA ASP A 75 5.62 10.05 9.11
C ASP A 75 4.85 11.36 8.90
N ALA A 76 3.87 11.61 9.75
CA ALA A 76 3.04 12.81 9.66
C ALA A 76 3.82 14.10 9.94
N GLN A 77 4.88 14.04 10.75
CA GLN A 77 5.71 15.21 11.09
C GLN A 77 6.50 15.68 9.87
N ASN A 78 7.10 14.75 9.13
CA ASN A 78 7.89 15.06 7.93
C ASN A 78 7.09 14.96 6.63
N GLN A 79 5.80 14.62 6.73
CA GLN A 79 4.89 14.35 5.60
C GLN A 79 5.52 13.37 4.58
N LYS A 80 6.06 12.27 5.09
CA LYS A 80 6.83 11.29 4.30
C LYS A 80 6.17 9.91 4.37
N ALA A 81 5.92 9.31 3.21
CA ALA A 81 5.33 7.98 3.12
C ALA A 81 6.41 6.90 3.02
N TYR A 82 6.17 5.75 3.64
CA TYR A 82 7.02 4.58 3.57
C TYR A 82 6.21 3.44 2.97
N ILE A 83 6.58 2.99 1.78
CA ILE A 83 5.94 1.86 1.11
C ILE A 83 6.60 0.60 1.66
N ILE A 84 5.89 -0.06 2.58
CA ILE A 84 6.40 -1.15 3.40
C ILE A 84 6.35 -2.45 2.62
N THR A 85 5.22 -2.78 2.01
CA THR A 85 5.09 -3.95 1.15
C THR A 85 3.98 -3.76 0.12
N ALA A 86 4.04 -4.50 -0.97
CA ALA A 86 2.99 -4.53 -1.98
C ALA A 86 2.91 -5.91 -2.63
N TYR A 87 1.69 -6.35 -2.94
CA TYR A 87 1.41 -7.71 -3.43
C TYR A 87 0.03 -7.82 -4.06
N GLU A 88 -0.20 -8.87 -4.85
CA GLU A 88 -1.53 -9.29 -5.28
C GLU A 88 -2.14 -10.15 -4.16
N PRO A 89 -3.31 -9.80 -3.58
CA PRO A 89 -3.97 -10.64 -2.58
C PRO A 89 -4.45 -11.95 -3.19
N THR A 90 -4.45 -12.98 -2.36
CA THR A 90 -4.80 -14.34 -2.75
C THR A 90 -6.10 -14.79 -2.07
N LEU A 91 -6.88 -15.62 -2.75
CA LEU A 91 -8.21 -16.07 -2.28
C LEU A 91 -8.16 -17.04 -1.10
N ASP A 92 -6.98 -17.58 -0.74
CA ASP A 92 -6.77 -18.32 0.51
C ASP A 92 -6.74 -17.41 1.73
N LYS A 93 -6.37 -16.13 1.56
CA LYS A 93 -6.26 -15.15 2.65
C LYS A 93 -7.40 -14.13 2.66
N PHE A 94 -8.02 -13.89 1.51
CA PHE A 94 -9.07 -12.90 1.34
C PHE A 94 -10.33 -13.50 0.72
N GLU A 95 -11.48 -12.91 1.04
CA GLU A 95 -12.75 -13.18 0.36
C GLU A 95 -12.68 -12.79 -1.13
N PRO A 96 -13.65 -13.20 -1.97
CA PRO A 96 -13.66 -12.86 -3.40
C PRO A 96 -13.71 -11.36 -3.72
N ASP A 97 -13.96 -10.51 -2.73
CA ASP A 97 -13.85 -9.06 -2.84
C ASP A 97 -12.40 -8.57 -2.83
N PHE A 98 -11.43 -9.43 -2.50
CA PHE A 98 -10.01 -9.18 -2.29
C PHE A 98 -9.70 -8.17 -1.18
N LYS A 99 -10.68 -7.78 -0.36
CA LYS A 99 -10.55 -6.78 0.72
C LYS A 99 -10.71 -7.38 2.10
N THR A 100 -11.65 -8.32 2.24
CA THR A 100 -12.02 -8.89 3.54
C THR A 100 -11.13 -10.10 3.84
N ARG A 101 -10.40 -10.10 4.96
CA ARG A 101 -9.58 -11.25 5.36
C ARG A 101 -10.45 -12.45 5.75
N ARG A 102 -10.04 -13.64 5.34
CA ARG A 102 -10.57 -14.90 5.86
C ARG A 102 -10.07 -15.11 7.29
N LYS A 103 -10.92 -15.67 8.15
CA LYS A 103 -10.59 -16.04 9.55
C LYS A 103 -10.11 -17.48 9.65
#